data_AF-A0A7X0MVJ4-F1
#
_entry.id   AF-A0A7X0MVJ4-F1
#
_cell.length_a   1.000
_cell.length_b   1.000
_cell.length_c   1.000
_cell.angle_alpha   90.00
_cell.angle_beta   90.00
_cell.angle_gamma   90.00
#
_symmetry.space_group_name_H-M   'P 1'
#
loop_
_entity.id
_entity.type
_entity.pdbx_description
1 polymer ?
#
loop_
_entity_poly.entity_id
_entity_poly.type
_entity_poly.pdbx_seq_one_letter_code
_entity_poly.pdbx_strand_id
1 'polypeptide(L)'
;MTYTNALKTFILILSCSFLTAACSSYMAANQPGKLDLDLFQSGTPKSLLIAEFGRPAQEQVEEDGVKYDIYVFNQGYSTVEKTGRALIHGVADIATLGLWEVVGTPIETARSGQKMAVKVSYDESNLVEKVFFLKRKYG
;
A
#
# COMPACT_ATOMS: atom_id res chain seq x y z
N MET A 1 34.92 15.73 34.45
CA MET A 1 33.84 14.72 34.64
C MET A 1 32.70 14.90 33.63
N THR A 2 32.39 16.12 33.16
CA THR A 2 31.32 16.42 32.19
C THR A 2 31.57 15.93 30.76
N TYR A 3 32.79 16.08 30.21
CA TYR A 3 33.13 15.61 28.85
C TYR A 3 33.02 14.10 28.69
N THR A 4 33.42 13.33 29.70
CA THR A 4 33.37 11.86 29.68
C THR A 4 31.94 11.36 29.67
N ASN A 5 31.02 12.08 30.33
CA ASN A 5 29.59 11.75 30.32
C ASN A 5 28.93 12.12 28.99
N ALA A 6 29.25 13.30 28.44
CA ALA A 6 28.76 13.70 27.12
C ALA A 6 29.21 12.76 26.00
N LEU A 7 30.47 12.30 26.03
CA LEU A 7 30.99 11.33 25.08
C LEU A 7 30.30 9.95 25.21
N LYS A 8 30.07 9.48 26.44
CA LYS A 8 29.32 8.24 26.69
C LYS A 8 27.88 8.34 26.18
N THR A 9 27.20 9.45 26.43
CA THR A 9 25.85 9.70 25.92
C THR A 9 25.82 9.74 24.39
N PHE A 10 26.80 10.40 23.75
CA PHE A 10 26.91 10.43 22.29
C PHE A 10 27.12 9.04 21.68
N ILE A 11 28.02 8.23 22.27
CA ILE A 11 28.25 6.84 21.85
C ILE A 11 26.98 6.00 22.04
N LEU A 12 26.23 6.20 23.12
CA LEU A 12 24.99 5.49 23.40
C LEU A 12 23.91 5.83 22.36
N ILE A 13 23.78 7.11 22.00
CA ILE A 13 22.83 7.59 20.98
C ILE A 13 23.21 7.01 19.61
N LEU A 14 24.48 7.10 19.22
CA LEU A 14 24.95 6.57 17.94
C LEU A 14 24.73 5.05 17.84
N SER A 15 25.05 4.31 18.90
CA SER A 15 24.80 2.87 18.99
C SER A 15 23.31 2.52 18.87
N CYS A 16 22.44 3.31 19.51
CA CYS A 16 20.99 3.13 19.44
C CYS A 16 20.44 3.41 18.03
N SER A 17 20.95 4.44 17.33
CA SER A 17 20.54 4.77 15.96
C SER A 17 20.85 3.67 14.94
N PHE A 18 21.92 2.91 15.14
CA PHE A 18 22.24 1.75 14.28
C PHE A 18 21.26 0.57 14.46
N LEU A 19 20.63 0.43 15.64
CA LEU A 19 19.69 -0.67 15.90
C LEU A 19 18.33 -0.50 15.21
N THR A 20 17.97 0.74 14.84
CA THR A 20 16.71 1.06 14.16
C THR A 20 16.88 1.33 12.66
N ALA A 21 18.10 1.17 12.13
CA ALA A 21 18.40 1.45 10.74
C ALA A 21 17.56 0.57 9.79
N ALA A 22 17.17 1.15 8.65
CA ALA A 22 16.45 0.53 7.55
C ALA A 22 14.98 0.11 7.77
N CYS A 23 14.33 0.46 8.88
CA CYS A 23 12.90 0.20 9.09
C CYS A 23 12.03 0.73 7.93
N SER A 24 12.21 2.00 7.56
CA SER A 24 11.45 2.63 6.48
C SER A 24 11.73 2.01 5.10
N SER A 25 12.98 1.58 4.87
CA SER A 25 13.37 0.87 3.65
C SER A 25 12.67 -0.48 3.53
N TYR A 26 12.68 -1.26 4.63
CA TYR A 26 11.99 -2.54 4.71
C TYR A 26 10.48 -2.38 4.52
N MET A 27 9.88 -1.39 5.17
CA MET A 27 8.45 -1.10 5.02
C MET A 27 8.09 -0.75 3.59
N ALA A 28 8.85 0.15 2.93
CA ALA A 28 8.64 0.51 1.54
C ALA A 28 8.72 -0.70 0.60
N ALA A 29 9.69 -1.60 0.82
CA ALA A 29 9.84 -2.84 0.05
C ALA A 29 8.71 -3.85 0.27
N ASN A 30 8.03 -3.80 1.43
CA ASN A 30 6.96 -4.73 1.80
C ASN A 30 5.54 -4.15 1.67
N GLN A 31 5.39 -2.93 1.14
CA GLN A 31 4.08 -2.36 0.83
C GLN A 31 3.25 -3.27 -0.10
N PRO A 32 1.91 -3.21 -0.06
CA PRO A 32 1.05 -3.95 -0.99
C PRO A 32 1.45 -3.73 -2.46
N GLY A 33 1.31 -4.77 -3.27
CA GLY A 33 1.59 -4.70 -4.70
C GLY A 33 0.50 -3.94 -5.47
N LYS A 34 0.87 -3.41 -6.64
CA LYS A 34 -0.07 -2.83 -7.59
C LYS A 34 -0.90 -3.94 -8.24
N LEU A 35 -2.22 -3.84 -8.12
CA LEU A 35 -3.16 -4.75 -8.77
C LEU A 35 -3.47 -4.30 -10.21
N ASP A 36 -3.86 -5.24 -11.06
CA ASP A 36 -4.23 -5.01 -12.44
C ASP A 36 -5.67 -4.52 -12.61
N LEU A 37 -5.84 -3.19 -12.66
CA LEU A 37 -7.15 -2.55 -12.83
C LEU A 37 -7.77 -2.77 -14.21
N ASP A 38 -7.00 -3.19 -15.21
CA ASP A 38 -7.51 -3.40 -16.57
C ASP A 38 -8.46 -4.61 -16.63
N LEU A 39 -8.42 -5.48 -15.62
CA LEU A 39 -9.41 -6.55 -15.43
C LEU A 39 -10.83 -6.03 -15.19
N PHE A 40 -11.00 -4.78 -14.73
CA PHE A 40 -12.32 -4.15 -14.63
C PHE A 40 -12.80 -3.62 -15.99
N GLN A 41 -12.89 -4.52 -16.97
CA GLN A 41 -13.38 -4.25 -18.32
C GLN A 41 -14.44 -5.26 -18.74
N SER A 42 -15.33 -4.87 -19.65
CA SER A 42 -16.41 -5.73 -20.13
C SER A 42 -15.88 -7.03 -20.73
N GLY A 43 -16.59 -8.14 -20.49
CA GLY A 43 -16.22 -9.47 -20.94
C GLY A 43 -15.22 -10.19 -20.03
N THR A 44 -14.66 -9.53 -19.01
CA THR A 44 -13.76 -10.20 -18.06
C THR A 44 -14.54 -11.19 -17.20
N PRO A 45 -14.08 -12.44 -17.03
CA PRO A 45 -14.74 -13.39 -16.14
C PRO A 45 -14.67 -12.95 -14.67
N LYS A 46 -15.78 -13.07 -13.94
CA LYS A 46 -15.85 -12.80 -12.49
C LYS A 46 -14.77 -13.55 -11.69
N SER A 47 -14.42 -14.77 -12.11
CA SER A 47 -13.37 -15.56 -11.47
C SER A 47 -11.99 -14.89 -11.53
N LEU A 48 -11.69 -14.17 -12.62
CA LEU A 48 -10.42 -13.45 -12.77
C LEU A 48 -10.37 -12.21 -11.86
N LEU A 49 -11.50 -11.51 -11.71
CA LEU A 49 -11.62 -10.45 -10.71
C LEU A 49 -11.43 -10.99 -9.29
N ILE A 50 -12.00 -12.15 -8.96
CA ILE A 50 -11.80 -12.77 -7.64
C ILE A 50 -10.34 -13.19 -7.44
N ALA A 51 -9.67 -13.69 -8.49
CA ALA A 51 -8.27 -14.09 -8.41
C ALA A 51 -7.34 -12.90 -8.12
N GLU A 52 -7.58 -11.74 -8.74
CA GLU A 52 -6.74 -10.55 -8.56
C GLU A 52 -7.12 -9.75 -7.31
N PHE A 53 -8.42 -9.49 -7.10
CA PHE A 53 -8.91 -8.55 -6.08
C PHE A 53 -9.44 -9.24 -4.81
N GLY A 54 -9.53 -10.57 -4.80
CA GLY A 54 -10.23 -11.32 -3.77
C GLY A 54 -11.75 -11.29 -3.92
N ARG A 55 -12.47 -11.85 -2.94
CA ARG A 55 -13.94 -11.82 -2.94
C ARG A 55 -14.45 -10.39 -2.77
N PRO A 56 -15.56 -10.03 -3.44
CA PRO A 56 -16.19 -8.72 -3.23
C PRO A 56 -16.58 -8.52 -1.77
N ALA A 57 -16.48 -7.28 -1.30
CA ALA A 57 -16.84 -6.89 0.05
C ALA A 57 -18.36 -6.93 0.27
N GLN A 58 -19.14 -6.71 -0.79
CA GLN A 58 -20.60 -6.87 -0.81
C GLN A 58 -21.00 -7.53 -2.13
N GLU A 59 -21.88 -8.52 -2.06
CA GLU A 59 -22.40 -9.26 -3.21
C GLU A 59 -23.87 -8.91 -3.45
N GLN A 60 -24.28 -8.91 -4.72
CA GLN A 60 -25.70 -8.79 -5.12
C GLN A 60 -26.41 -7.55 -4.56
N VAL A 61 -25.73 -6.42 -4.50
CA VAL A 61 -26.33 -5.12 -4.15
C VAL A 61 -27.22 -4.70 -5.31
N GLU A 62 -28.53 -4.62 -5.07
CA GLU A 62 -29.51 -4.22 -6.08
C GLU A 62 -29.67 -2.70 -6.12
N GLU A 63 -29.49 -2.11 -7.31
CA GLU A 63 -29.64 -0.68 -7.56
C GLU A 63 -30.24 -0.49 -8.96
N ASP A 64 -31.36 0.24 -9.05
CA ASP A 64 -32.12 0.45 -10.29
C ASP A 64 -32.47 -0.86 -11.03
N GLY A 65 -32.74 -1.94 -10.29
CA GLY A 65 -33.08 -3.26 -10.83
C GLY A 65 -31.88 -4.05 -11.39
N VAL A 66 -30.65 -3.56 -11.20
CA VAL A 66 -29.41 -4.25 -11.59
C VAL A 66 -28.67 -4.69 -10.35
N LYS A 67 -28.12 -5.90 -10.38
CA LYS A 67 -27.31 -6.47 -9.29
C LYS A 67 -25.84 -6.17 -9.50
N TYR A 68 -25.19 -5.73 -8.43
CA TYR A 68 -23.77 -5.39 -8.44
C TYR A 68 -23.00 -6.08 -7.32
N ASP A 69 -21.76 -6.43 -7.60
CA ASP A 69 -20.77 -6.75 -6.59
C ASP A 69 -19.85 -5.54 -6.36
N ILE A 70 -19.50 -5.29 -5.11
CA ILE A 70 -18.64 -4.18 -4.71
C ILE A 70 -17.30 -4.73 -4.23
N TYR A 71 -16.25 -4.47 -5.00
CA TYR A 71 -14.88 -4.79 -4.65
C TYR A 71 -14.26 -3.63 -3.88
N VAL A 72 -13.61 -3.93 -2.74
CA VAL A 72 -12.88 -2.94 -1.94
C VAL A 72 -11.49 -3.49 -1.68
N PHE A 73 -10.47 -2.77 -2.16
CA PHE A 73 -9.08 -3.22 -2.09
C PHE A 73 -8.13 -2.02 -1.95
N ASN A 74 -6.88 -2.30 -1.59
CA ASN A 74 -5.83 -1.28 -1.59
C ASN A 74 -5.03 -1.40 -2.89
N GLN A 75 -5.08 -0.35 -3.71
CA GLN A 75 -4.20 -0.21 -4.85
C GLN A 75 -2.80 0.11 -4.34
N GLY A 76 -1.94 -0.90 -4.32
CA GLY A 76 -0.57 -0.79 -3.87
C GLY A 76 0.38 -0.20 -4.92
N TYR A 77 1.67 -0.43 -4.72
CA TYR A 77 2.75 0.13 -5.51
C TYR A 77 3.36 -0.90 -6.44
N SER A 78 3.79 -0.47 -7.63
CA SER A 78 4.54 -1.31 -8.56
C SER A 78 5.89 -1.69 -7.95
N THR A 79 6.49 -2.77 -8.44
CA THR A 79 7.82 -3.22 -8.00
C THR A 79 8.85 -2.09 -8.09
N VAL A 80 8.83 -1.32 -9.19
CA VAL A 80 9.76 -0.20 -9.39
C VAL A 80 9.56 0.91 -8.35
N GLU A 81 8.32 1.26 -8.04
CA GLU A 81 8.01 2.25 -7.00
C GLU A 81 8.45 1.77 -5.61
N LYS A 82 8.21 0.50 -5.28
CA LYS A 82 8.62 -0.10 -4.01
C LYS A 82 10.14 -0.11 -3.86
N THR A 83 10.84 -0.62 -4.87
CA THR A 83 12.31 -0.70 -4.88
C THR A 83 12.94 0.69 -4.88
N GLY A 84 12.45 1.62 -5.70
CA GLY A 84 12.96 2.99 -5.74
C GLY A 84 12.82 3.70 -4.40
N ARG A 85 11.67 3.56 -3.73
CA ARG A 85 11.47 4.10 -2.37
C ARG A 85 12.38 3.44 -1.36
N ALA A 86 12.48 2.11 -1.35
CA ALA A 86 13.37 1.40 -0.43
C ALA A 86 14.83 1.85 -0.58
N LEU A 87 15.31 2.08 -1.81
CA LEU A 87 16.64 2.62 -2.06
C LEU A 87 16.81 4.04 -1.54
N ILE A 88 15.84 4.93 -1.78
CA ILE A 88 15.89 6.32 -1.28
C ILE A 88 15.93 6.33 0.25
N HIS A 89 15.08 5.53 0.91
CA HIS A 89 15.08 5.40 2.36
C HIS A 89 16.44 4.89 2.87
N GLY A 90 17.01 3.86 2.24
CA GLY A 90 18.29 3.28 2.65
C GLY A 90 19.45 4.25 2.49
N VAL A 91 19.50 5.00 1.38
CA VAL A 91 20.51 6.03 1.14
C VAL A 91 20.38 7.16 2.16
N ALA A 92 19.17 7.63 2.44
CA ALA A 92 18.93 8.68 3.43
C ALA A 92 19.32 8.22 4.85
N ASP A 93 19.07 6.95 5.17
CA ASP A 93 19.43 6.38 6.46
C ASP A 93 20.95 6.32 6.68
N ILE A 94 21.70 5.86 5.67
CA ILE A 94 23.17 5.88 5.69
C ILE A 94 23.70 7.33 5.76
N ALA A 95 23.17 8.23 4.94
CA ALA A 95 23.62 9.62 4.87
C ALA A 95 23.38 10.38 6.18
N THR A 96 22.43 9.94 6.99
CA THR A 96 22.06 10.57 8.27
C THR A 96 22.45 9.73 9.49
N LEU A 97 23.23 8.66 9.30
CA LEU A 97 23.66 7.74 10.36
C LEU A 97 22.48 7.17 11.19
N GLY A 98 21.37 6.81 10.55
CA GLY A 98 20.19 6.24 11.22
C GLY A 98 19.12 7.26 11.63
N LEU A 99 19.39 8.57 11.54
CA LEU A 99 18.45 9.60 12.00
C LEU A 99 17.23 9.76 11.08
N TRP A 100 17.34 9.33 9.82
CA TRP A 100 16.24 9.39 8.86
C TRP A 100 15.01 8.62 9.34
N GLU A 101 15.17 7.56 10.12
CA GLU A 101 14.07 6.72 10.57
C GLU A 101 13.06 7.45 11.47
N VAL A 102 13.45 8.56 12.11
CA VAL A 102 12.54 9.47 12.84
C VAL A 102 11.45 10.05 11.92
N VAL A 103 11.74 10.18 10.63
CA VAL A 103 10.84 10.75 9.61
C VAL A 103 10.35 9.68 8.65
N GLY A 104 11.26 8.83 8.15
CA GLY A 104 10.97 7.81 7.15
C GLY A 104 9.97 6.77 7.62
N THR A 105 10.12 6.25 8.84
CA THR A 105 9.22 5.21 9.35
C THR A 105 7.78 5.74 9.51
N PRO A 106 7.52 6.91 10.12
CA PRO A 106 6.16 7.47 10.15
C PRO A 106 5.53 7.69 8.77
N ILE A 107 6.31 8.17 7.78
CA ILE A 107 5.84 8.34 6.40
C ILE A 107 5.37 7.00 5.81
N GLU A 108 6.15 5.95 6.01
CA GLU A 108 5.85 4.62 5.49
C GLU A 108 4.70 3.94 6.25
N THR A 109 4.56 4.17 7.55
CA THR A 109 3.40 3.70 8.34
C THR A 109 2.10 4.33 7.84
N ALA A 110 2.13 5.62 7.51
CA ALA A 110 0.95 6.35 7.04
C ALA A 110 0.55 5.97 5.59
N ARG A 111 1.45 5.34 4.82
CA ARG A 111 1.18 4.89 3.45
C ARG A 111 0.82 3.42 3.43
N SER A 112 -0.34 3.09 2.87
CA SER A 112 -0.79 1.72 2.65
C SER A 112 -1.41 1.53 1.26
N GLY A 113 -0.92 2.31 0.29
CA GLY A 113 -1.51 2.43 -1.04
C GLY A 113 -2.78 3.28 -1.03
N GLN A 114 -3.56 3.18 -2.11
CA GLN A 114 -4.82 3.89 -2.26
C GLN A 114 -6.00 2.94 -2.10
N LYS A 115 -6.83 3.16 -1.08
CA LYS A 115 -8.07 2.39 -0.92
C LYS A 115 -9.04 2.74 -2.06
N MET A 116 -9.44 1.71 -2.81
CA MET A 116 -10.34 1.78 -3.95
C MET A 116 -11.63 1.03 -3.65
N ALA A 117 -12.73 1.47 -4.28
CA ALA A 117 -13.97 0.74 -4.30
C ALA A 117 -14.53 0.75 -5.73
N VAL A 118 -14.87 -0.43 -6.26
CA VAL A 118 -15.35 -0.62 -7.63
C VAL A 118 -16.62 -1.43 -7.59
N LYS A 119 -17.66 -0.91 -8.25
CA LYS A 119 -18.96 -1.58 -8.40
C LYS A 119 -19.01 -2.24 -9.78
N VAL A 120 -19.38 -3.51 -9.84
CA VAL A 120 -19.35 -4.34 -11.05
C VAL A 120 -20.66 -5.10 -11.20
N SER A 121 -21.31 -5.02 -12.37
CA SER A 121 -22.42 -5.94 -12.73
C SER A 121 -21.92 -7.02 -13.66
N TYR A 122 -22.64 -8.13 -13.68
CA TYR A 122 -22.33 -9.29 -14.51
C TYR A 122 -23.53 -9.68 -15.36
N ASP A 123 -23.24 -10.25 -16.52
CA ASP A 123 -24.24 -10.94 -17.33
C ASP A 123 -24.56 -12.35 -16.78
N GLU A 124 -25.46 -13.06 -17.47
CA GLU A 124 -25.87 -14.42 -17.10
C GLU A 124 -24.72 -15.44 -17.13
N SER A 125 -23.65 -15.15 -17.88
CA SER A 125 -22.45 -15.98 -17.99
C SER A 125 -21.36 -15.61 -16.97
N ASN A 126 -21.66 -14.73 -16.00
CA ASN A 126 -20.71 -14.17 -15.03
C ASN A 126 -19.53 -13.43 -15.68
N LEU A 127 -19.77 -12.77 -16.81
CA LEU A 127 -18.82 -11.85 -17.42
C LEU A 127 -19.17 -10.42 -17.03
N VAL A 128 -18.15 -9.58 -16.85
CA VAL A 128 -18.32 -8.16 -16.50
C VAL A 128 -19.15 -7.47 -17.59
N GLU A 129 -20.24 -6.84 -17.18
CA GLU A 129 -21.11 -6.06 -18.07
C GLU A 129 -20.86 -4.55 -17.87
N LYS A 130 -20.91 -4.06 -16.62
CA LYS A 130 -20.70 -2.64 -16.28
C LYS A 130 -19.76 -2.50 -15.10
N VAL A 131 -18.98 -1.41 -15.12
CA VAL A 131 -17.99 -1.08 -14.09
C VAL A 131 -18.13 0.39 -13.70
N PHE A 132 -18.17 0.66 -12.40
CA PHE A 132 -18.18 2.01 -11.85
C PHE A 132 -17.13 2.14 -10.74
N PHE A 133 -16.15 3.00 -10.96
CA PHE A 133 -15.19 3.38 -9.93
C PHE A 133 -15.85 4.35 -8.95
N LEU A 134 -15.99 3.93 -7.69
CA LEU A 134 -16.59 4.76 -6.67
C LEU A 134 -15.55 5.78 -6.19
N LYS A 135 -15.85 7.07 -6.34
CA LYS A 135 -15.07 8.11 -5.68
C LYS A 135 -15.16 7.90 -4.18
N ARG A 136 -14.00 8.00 -3.52
CA ARG A 136 -13.86 7.96 -2.06
C ARG A 136 -14.85 8.95 -1.42
N LYS A 137 -15.98 8.45 -0.89
CA LYS A 137 -16.70 9.11 0.21
C LYS A 137 -15.91 8.72 1.46
N TYR A 138 -15.55 9.70 2.28
CA TYR A 138 -14.76 9.56 3.53
C TYR A 138 -13.23 9.54 3.33
N GLY A 139 -12.65 10.74 3.50
CA GLY A 139 -11.32 10.94 4.06
C GLY A 139 -11.44 11.21 5.55
#